data_AF-A0A2H6B9Q4-F1
#
_entry.id   AF-A0A2H6B9Q4-F1
#
_cell.length_a   1.000
_cell.length_b   1.000
_cell.length_c   1.000
_cell.angle_alpha   90.00
_cell.angle_beta   90.00
_cell.angle_gamma   90.00
#
_symmetry.space_group_name_H-M   'P 1'
#
loop_
_entity.id
_entity.type
_entity.pdbx_description
1 polymer ?
#
loop_
_entity_poly.entity_id
_entity_poly.type
_entity_poly.pdbx_seq_one_letter_code
_entity_poly.pdbx_strand_id
1 'polypeptide(L)' 'MPPFLVFAAAAAGAVYGAKAIKREWRRINRELEAADRDAVDADKAVRPTLRRDPATGEWRPGGR' A
#
# COMPACT_ATOMS: atom_id res chain seq x y z
N MET A 1 39.75 -9.55 -22.83
CA MET A 1 39.44 -9.83 -21.40
C MET A 1 38.87 -11.23 -21.30
N PRO A 2 39.24 -12.02 -20.27
CA PRO A 2 38.66 -13.34 -20.07
C PRO A 2 37.12 -13.29 -20.01
N PRO A 3 36.39 -14.16 -20.74
CA PRO A 3 34.93 -14.09 -20.84
C PRO A 3 34.20 -14.13 -19.50
N PHE A 4 34.73 -14.88 -18.53
CA PHE A 4 34.13 -15.00 -17.20
C PHE A 4 34.09 -13.67 -16.43
N LEU A 5 35.04 -12.75 -16.66
CA LEU A 5 35.03 -11.43 -16.01
C LEU A 5 33.90 -10.56 -16.55
N VAL A 6 33.60 -10.65 -17.83
CA VAL A 6 32.48 -9.94 -18.47
C VAL A 6 31.15 -10.43 -17.88
N PHE A 7 30.98 -11.75 -17.77
CA PHE A 7 29.78 -12.32 -17.15
C PHE A 7 29.64 -11.96 -15.67
N ALA A 8 30.73 -12.00 -14.91
CA ALA A 8 30.72 -11.62 -13.50
C ALA A 8 30.32 -10.15 -13.30
N ALA A 9 30.86 -9.25 -14.12
CA ALA A 9 30.50 -7.83 -14.08
C ALA A 9 29.03 -7.61 -14.45
N ALA A 10 28.53 -8.28 -15.49
CA ALA A 10 27.13 -8.21 -15.88
C ALA A 10 26.19 -8.71 -14.78
N ALA A 11 26.52 -9.86 -14.15
CA ALA A 11 25.74 -10.42 -13.05
C ALA A 11 25.73 -9.47 -11.83
N ALA A 12 26.88 -8.90 -11.48
CA ALA A 12 26.98 -7.92 -10.39
C ALA A 12 26.12 -6.68 -10.65
N GLY A 13 26.17 -6.14 -11.88
CA GLY A 13 25.33 -5.03 -12.31
C GLY A 13 23.84 -5.36 -12.21
N ALA A 14 23.43 -6.53 -12.68
CA ALA A 14 22.04 -6.98 -12.61
C ALA A 14 21.53 -7.09 -11.16
N VAL A 15 22.33 -7.68 -10.26
CA VAL A 15 21.98 -7.81 -8.84
C VAL A 15 21.84 -6.44 -8.18
N TYR A 16 22.76 -5.52 -8.44
CA TYR A 16 22.69 -4.17 -7.88
C TYR A 16 21.46 -3.41 -8.40
N GLY A 17 21.21 -3.48 -9.71
CA GLY A 17 20.02 -2.89 -10.32
C GLY A 17 18.72 -3.43 -9.74
N ALA A 18 18.59 -4.76 -9.63
CA ALA A 18 17.42 -5.40 -9.03
C ALA A 18 17.20 -4.96 -7.56
N LYS A 19 18.29 -4.83 -6.78
CA LYS A 19 18.21 -4.35 -5.40
C LYS A 19 17.74 -2.90 -5.32
N ALA A 20 18.20 -2.04 -6.22
CA ALA A 20 17.76 -0.65 -6.29
C ALA A 20 16.27 -0.56 -6.63
N ILE A 21 15.82 -1.27 -7.67
CA ILE A 21 14.41 -1.32 -8.08
C ILE A 21 13.54 -1.85 -6.92
N LYS A 22 13.94 -2.96 -6.28
CA LYS A 22 13.20 -3.54 -5.15
C LYS A 22 13.13 -2.60 -3.95
N ARG A 23 14.18 -1.81 -3.69
CA ARG A 23 14.17 -0.80 -2.63
C ARG A 23 13.15 0.28 -2.93
N GLU A 24 13.17 0.78 -4.16
CA GLU A 24 12.31 1.88 -4.59
C GLU A 24 10.84 1.48 -4.66
N TRP A 25 10.56 0.29 -5.20
CA TRP A 25 9.22 -0.29 -5.15
C TRP A 25 8.71 -0.33 -3.72
N ARG A 26 9.48 -0.91 -2.78
CA ARG A 26 9.05 -0.97 -1.37
C ARG A 26 8.84 0.41 -0.75
N ARG A 27 9.59 1.43 -1.17
CA ARG A 27 9.38 2.81 -0.71
C ARG A 27 8.02 3.32 -1.20
N ILE A 28 7.78 3.26 -2.50
CA ILE A 28 6.52 3.71 -3.13
C ILE A 28 5.33 2.95 -2.54
N ASN A 29 5.43 1.63 -2.36
CA ASN A 29 4.33 0.84 -1.80
C ASN A 29 3.95 1.28 -0.39
N ARG A 30 4.94 1.61 0.45
CA ARG A 30 4.68 2.13 1.80
C ARG A 30 4.02 3.49 1.78
N GLU A 31 4.39 4.35 0.82
CA GLU A 31 3.76 5.66 0.64
C GLU A 31 2.31 5.51 0.20
N LEU A 32 2.03 4.59 -0.73
CA LEU A 32 0.65 4.25 -1.15
C LEU A 32 -0.16 3.66 0.00
N GLU A 33 0.38 2.68 0.74
CA GLU A 33 -0.27 2.09 1.91
C GLU A 33 -0.54 3.12 3.04
N ALA A 34 0.30 4.14 3.16
CA ALA A 34 0.06 5.24 4.09
C ALA A 34 -1.10 6.11 3.61
N ALA A 35 -1.09 6.53 2.34
CA ALA A 35 -2.16 7.32 1.75
C ALA A 35 -3.53 6.60 1.78
N ASP A 36 -3.55 5.30 1.50
CA ASP A 36 -4.76 4.48 1.59
C ASP A 36 -5.31 4.41 3.02
N ARG A 37 -4.43 4.27 4.02
CA ARG A 37 -4.85 4.29 5.43
C ARG A 37 -5.42 5.64 5.83
N ASP A 38 -4.77 6.73 5.44
CA ASP A 38 -5.25 8.09 5.72
C ASP A 38 -6.63 8.33 5.08
N ALA A 39 -6.83 7.86 3.84
CA ALA A 39 -8.12 7.94 3.15
C ALA A 39 -9.21 7.13 3.87
N VAL A 40 -8.90 5.91 4.32
CA VAL A 40 -9.84 5.06 5.06
C VAL A 40 -10.21 5.69 6.41
N ASP A 41 -9.26 6.28 7.13
CA ASP A 41 -9.53 6.89 8.42
C ASP A 41 -10.32 8.20 8.26
N ALA A 42 -10.07 8.97 7.20
CA ALA A 42 -10.90 10.11 6.83
C ALA A 42 -12.34 9.70 6.50
N ASP A 43 -12.54 8.63 5.72
CA ASP A 43 -13.88 8.09 5.42
C ASP A 43 -14.60 7.62 6.69
N LYS A 44 -13.93 6.88 7.59
CA LYS A 44 -14.52 6.50 8.89
C LYS A 44 -14.93 7.70 9.74
N ALA A 45 -14.19 8.82 9.66
CA ALA A 45 -14.49 10.01 10.43
C ALA A 45 -15.79 10.71 9.96
N VAL A 46 -16.19 10.55 8.70
CA VAL A 46 -17.38 11.19 8.13
C VAL A 46 -18.53 10.22 7.85
N ARG A 47 -18.24 8.92 7.75
CA ARG A 47 -19.24 7.89 7.43
C ARG A 47 -20.21 7.71 8.60
N PRO A 48 -21.53 7.85 8.38
CA PRO A 48 -22.53 7.61 9.42
C PRO A 48 -22.54 6.13 9.83
N THR A 49 -22.64 5.86 11.13
CA THR A 49 -22.78 4.50 11.65
C THR A 49 -24.23 4.06 11.53
N LEU A 50 -24.50 2.81 11.14
CA LEU A 50 -25.86 2.30 11.11
C LEU A 50 -26.31 1.96 12.53
N ARG A 51 -27.49 2.42 12.93
CA ARG A 51 -28.16 2.04 14.17
C ARG A 51 -29.46 1.33 13.86
N ARG A 52 -29.74 0.25 14.58
CA ARG A 52 -31.00 -0.47 14.46
C ARG A 52 -32.12 0.35 15.11
N ASP A 53 -33.18 0.60 14.35
CA ASP A 53 -34.41 1.21 14.84
C ASP A 53 -35.15 0.20 15.75
N PRO A 54 -35.39 0.53 17.03
CA PRO A 54 -36.06 -0.39 17.95
C PRO A 54 -37.54 -0.61 17.63
N ALA A 55 -38.20 0.32 16.92
CA ALA A 55 -39.62 0.22 16.59
C ALA A 55 -39.87 -0.64 15.34
N THR A 56 -39.01 -0.52 14.33
CA THR A 56 -39.18 -1.18 13.02
C THR A 56 -38.20 -2.34 12.80
N GLY A 57 -37.09 -2.37 13.54
CA GLY A 57 -36.01 -3.33 13.34
C GLY A 57 -35.11 -3.04 12.15
N GLU A 58 -35.38 -1.98 11.39
CA GLU A 58 -34.60 -1.55 10.23
C GLU A 58 -33.28 -0.88 10.64
N TRP A 59 -32.26 -0.99 9.79
CA TRP A 59 -31.00 -0.28 9.98
C TRP A 59 -31.08 1.11 9.35
N ARG A 60 -30.90 2.16 10.15
CA ARG A 60 -30.92 3.55 9.69
C ARG A 60 -29.59 4.23 10.00
N PRO A 61 -29.15 5.23 9.22
CA PRO A 61 -28.01 6.06 9.59
C PRO A 61 -28.24 6.70 10.96
N GLY A 62 -27.39 6.36 11.92
CA GLY A 62 -27.28 7.04 13.20
C GLY A 62 -26.51 8.33 12.97
N GLY A 63 -27.20 9.46 13.02
CA GLY A 63 -26.54 10.76 13.12
C GLY A 63 -25.69 10.80 14.40
N ARG A 64 -24.47 11.33 14.27
CA ARG A 64 -23.58 11.59 15.41
C ARG A 64 -24.16 12.67 16.31
#